data_AF-A0AAD3MZ48-F1
#
_entry.id   AF-A0AAD3MZ48-F1
#
_cell.length_a   1.000
_cell.length_b   1.000
_cell.length_c   1.000
_cell.angle_alpha   90.00
_cell.angle_beta   90.00
_cell.angle_gamma   90.00
#
_symmetry.space_group_name_H-M   'P 1'
#
loop_
_entity.id
_entity.type
_entity.pdbx_description
1 polymer ?
#
loop_
_entity_poly.entity_id
_entity_poly.type
_entity_poly.pdbx_seq_one_letter_code
_entity_poly.pdbx_strand_id
1 'polypeptide(L)'
;EATGGRGVDVIVEMLSNVNLSKDLQMLAYGGRVMVVGSRGPIEINPRDTMAKESSIMGVALFFSTPEEKKECAALLFAGMEAGWLRPVVGRQYPLSEAAQAHHDIIESPGAAGKIVLTM
;
A
#
# COMPACT_ATOMS: atom_id res chain seq x y z
N GLU A 1 7.58 -19.59 7.00
CA GLU A 1 7.98 -19.57 8.44
C GLU A 1 7.19 -18.54 9.25
N ALA A 2 7.12 -17.26 8.86
CA ALA A 2 6.40 -16.22 9.61
C ALA A 2 4.89 -16.48 9.88
N THR A 3 4.22 -17.27 9.03
CA THR A 3 2.77 -17.57 9.15
C THR A 3 2.48 -19.01 9.58
N GLY A 4 3.51 -19.79 9.95
CA GLY A 4 3.35 -21.21 10.26
C GLY A 4 2.79 -22.05 9.09
N GLY A 5 2.89 -21.56 7.85
CA GLY A 5 2.35 -22.22 6.65
C GLY A 5 0.89 -21.89 6.34
N ARG A 6 0.20 -21.08 7.17
CA ARG A 6 -1.21 -20.70 6.95
C ARG A 6 -1.41 -19.74 5.77
N GLY A 7 -0.41 -18.91 5.48
CA GLY A 7 -0.55 -17.76 4.58
C GLY A 7 -0.99 -16.48 5.30
N VAL A 8 -1.28 -15.43 4.54
CA VAL A 8 -1.68 -14.10 5.05
C VAL A 8 -3.13 -13.76 4.70
N ASP A 9 -3.82 -13.06 5.60
CA ASP A 9 -5.23 -12.68 5.37
C ASP A 9 -5.36 -11.47 4.43
N VAL A 10 -4.41 -10.54 4.50
CA VAL A 10 -4.43 -9.29 3.74
C VAL A 10 -3.04 -8.96 3.23
N ILE A 11 -2.93 -8.64 1.95
CA ILE A 11 -1.75 -8.04 1.32
C ILE A 11 -2.13 -6.64 0.86
N VAL A 12 -1.33 -5.63 1.21
CA VAL A 12 -1.46 -4.26 0.68
C VAL A 12 -0.36 -4.09 -0.38
N GLU A 13 -0.73 -4.17 -1.65
CA GLU A 13 0.22 -4.31 -2.76
C GLU A 13 0.50 -2.96 -3.44
N MET A 14 1.79 -2.58 -3.44
CA MET A 14 2.26 -1.27 -3.94
C MET A 14 2.87 -1.33 -5.35
N LEU A 15 3.15 -2.51 -5.88
CA LEU A 15 3.75 -2.76 -7.19
C LEU A 15 3.20 -4.05 -7.83
N SER A 16 1.88 -4.10 -8.03
CA SER A 16 1.16 -5.31 -8.41
C SER A 16 1.58 -5.88 -9.77
N ASN A 17 2.09 -5.04 -10.67
CA ASN A 17 2.62 -5.49 -11.96
C ASN A 17 3.88 -6.37 -11.85
N VAL A 18 4.48 -6.46 -10.66
CA VAL A 18 5.62 -7.33 -10.36
C VAL A 18 5.21 -8.49 -9.44
N ASN A 19 4.37 -8.21 -8.43
CA ASN A 19 4.18 -9.15 -7.31
C ASN A 19 2.88 -9.96 -7.34
N LEU A 20 1.84 -9.51 -8.06
CA LEU A 20 0.48 -10.02 -7.85
C LEU A 20 0.37 -11.55 -7.97
N SER A 21 1.06 -12.17 -8.93
CA SER A 21 1.06 -13.64 -9.07
C SER A 21 1.60 -14.35 -7.82
N LYS A 22 2.68 -13.83 -7.21
CA LYS A 22 3.22 -14.36 -5.95
C LYS A 22 2.30 -14.06 -4.77
N ASP A 23 1.66 -12.90 -4.75
CA ASP A 23 0.76 -12.49 -3.68
C ASP A 23 -0.39 -13.51 -3.52
N LEU A 24 -0.99 -13.95 -4.63
CA LEU A 24 -2.05 -14.97 -4.62
C LEU A 24 -1.58 -16.30 -3.99
N GLN A 25 -0.33 -16.69 -4.22
CA GLN A 25 0.24 -17.90 -3.63
C GLN A 25 0.50 -17.77 -2.13
N MET A 26 0.66 -16.55 -1.60
CA MET A 26 0.90 -16.28 -0.18
C MET A 26 -0.38 -16.14 0.66
N LEU A 27 -1.54 -15.92 0.04
CA LEU A 27 -2.79 -15.76 0.77
C LEU A 27 -3.22 -17.01 1.53
N ALA A 28 -3.86 -16.79 2.68
CA ALA A 28 -4.65 -17.79 3.38
C ALA A 28 -6.02 -17.96 2.70
N TYR A 29 -6.78 -18.99 3.11
CA TYR A 29 -8.19 -19.13 2.72
C TYR A 29 -9.00 -17.89 3.16
N GLY A 30 -9.83 -17.34 2.27
CA GLY A 30 -10.55 -16.07 2.43
C GLY A 30 -9.68 -14.82 2.34
N GLY A 31 -8.39 -14.96 2.01
CA GLY A 31 -7.45 -13.85 1.97
C GLY A 31 -7.72 -12.87 0.82
N ARG A 32 -7.17 -11.65 0.91
CA ARG A 32 -7.34 -10.61 -0.11
C ARG A 32 -6.08 -9.81 -0.40
N VAL A 33 -5.89 -9.46 -1.67
CA VAL A 33 -4.92 -8.45 -2.11
C VAL A 33 -5.64 -7.13 -2.35
N MET A 34 -5.18 -6.08 -1.68
CA MET A 34 -5.60 -4.70 -1.88
C MET A 34 -4.58 -4.03 -2.81
N VAL A 35 -4.92 -3.86 -4.08
CA VAL A 35 -4.03 -3.26 -5.09
C VAL A 35 -4.06 -1.74 -4.95
N VAL A 36 -2.96 -1.18 -4.43
CA VAL A 36 -2.76 0.26 -4.23
C VAL A 36 -1.92 0.87 -5.34
N GLY A 37 -0.92 0.12 -5.85
CA GLY A 37 -0.01 0.61 -6.88
C GLY A 37 0.29 -0.41 -7.97
N SER A 38 0.38 0.08 -9.20
CA SER A 38 0.78 -0.68 -10.39
C SER A 38 1.42 0.25 -11.42
N ARG A 39 2.45 -0.23 -12.11
CA ARG A 39 3.15 0.49 -13.20
C ARG A 39 3.07 -0.25 -14.54
N GLY A 40 2.21 -1.27 -14.67
CA GLY A 40 2.07 -2.04 -15.90
C GLY A 40 1.11 -3.23 -15.81
N PRO A 41 0.97 -4.01 -16.89
CA PRO A 41 0.23 -5.27 -16.86
C PRO A 41 1.02 -6.38 -16.15
N ILE A 42 0.31 -7.44 -15.74
CA ILE A 42 0.90 -8.68 -15.22
C ILE A 42 0.06 -9.87 -15.67
N GLU A 43 0.75 -10.98 -15.97
CA GLU A 43 0.10 -12.27 -16.14
C GLU A 43 -0.08 -12.96 -14.79
N ILE A 44 -1.28 -13.48 -14.54
CA ILE A 44 -1.60 -14.24 -13.32
C ILE A 44 -2.23 -15.57 -13.72
N ASN A 45 -2.20 -16.54 -12.80
CA ASN A 45 -2.99 -17.75 -12.90
C ASN A 45 -4.26 -17.61 -12.05
N PRO A 46 -5.46 -17.40 -12.63
CA PRO A 46 -6.69 -17.26 -11.86
C PRO A 46 -7.02 -18.48 -10.98
N ARG A 47 -6.47 -19.66 -11.29
CA ARG A 47 -6.64 -20.85 -10.43
C ARG A 47 -6.11 -20.64 -9.02
N ASP A 48 -5.10 -19.79 -8.86
CA ASP A 48 -4.48 -19.51 -7.56
C ASP A 48 -5.45 -18.85 -6.58
N THR A 49 -6.56 -18.27 -7.07
CA THR A 49 -7.61 -17.72 -6.21
C THR A 49 -8.64 -18.74 -5.75
N MET A 50 -8.82 -19.85 -6.48
CA MET A 50 -9.98 -20.74 -6.33
C MET A 50 -9.93 -21.54 -5.03
N ALA A 51 -8.83 -22.26 -4.78
CA ALA A 51 -8.72 -23.14 -3.61
C ALA A 51 -8.75 -22.37 -2.27
N LYS A 52 -8.39 -21.09 -2.33
CA LYS A 52 -8.36 -20.18 -1.19
C LYS A 52 -9.57 -19.27 -1.12
N GLU A 53 -10.45 -19.30 -2.13
CA GLU A 53 -11.56 -18.35 -2.29
C GLU A 53 -11.12 -16.89 -2.05
N SER A 54 -9.96 -16.54 -2.60
CA SER A 54 -9.32 -15.26 -2.31
C SER A 54 -9.79 -14.16 -3.26
N SER A 55 -9.67 -12.91 -2.82
CA SER A 55 -10.10 -11.73 -3.59
C SER A 55 -8.94 -10.82 -4.03
N ILE A 56 -9.09 -10.19 -5.19
CA ILE A 56 -8.23 -9.08 -5.64
C ILE A 56 -9.11 -7.83 -5.72
N MET A 57 -8.74 -6.78 -5.00
CA MET A 57 -9.53 -5.55 -4.90
C MET A 57 -8.67 -4.32 -5.17
N GLY A 58 -9.09 -3.49 -6.12
CA GLY A 58 -8.44 -2.20 -6.37
C GLY A 58 -8.78 -1.18 -5.29
N VAL A 59 -7.81 -0.35 -4.93
CA VAL A 59 -7.99 0.77 -3.99
C VAL A 59 -7.66 2.08 -4.69
N ALA A 60 -8.61 3.02 -4.69
CA ALA A 60 -8.43 4.32 -5.30
C ALA A 60 -9.03 5.43 -4.42
N LEU A 61 -8.17 6.07 -3.63
CA LEU A 61 -8.54 7.08 -2.63
C LEU A 61 -9.39 8.23 -3.19
N PHE A 62 -9.17 8.61 -4.46
CA PHE A 62 -9.89 9.72 -5.08
C PHE A 62 -11.38 9.45 -5.28
N PHE A 63 -11.78 8.18 -5.39
CA PHE A 63 -13.17 7.78 -5.55
C PHE A 63 -13.92 7.59 -4.23
N SER A 64 -13.25 7.73 -3.08
CA SER A 64 -13.92 7.65 -1.79
C SER A 64 -14.96 8.76 -1.61
N THR A 65 -16.11 8.40 -1.04
CA THR A 65 -17.21 9.33 -0.76
C THR A 65 -16.79 10.36 0.30
N PRO A 66 -17.49 11.50 0.41
CA PRO A 66 -17.27 12.44 1.51
C PRO A 66 -17.39 11.80 2.90
N GLU A 67 -18.34 10.87 3.06
CA GLU A 67 -18.58 10.14 4.31
C GLU A 67 -17.41 9.22 4.66
N GLU A 68 -16.92 8.43 3.70
CA GLU A 68 -15.75 7.57 3.88
C GLU A 68 -14.49 8.39 4.21
N LYS A 69 -14.29 9.53 3.55
CA LYS A 69 -13.16 10.43 3.84
C LYS A 69 -13.26 11.00 5.25
N LYS A 70 -14.46 11.36 5.71
CA LYS A 70 -14.69 11.87 7.06
C LYS A 70 -14.43 10.80 8.11
N GLU A 71 -14.90 9.57 7.88
CA GLU A 71 -14.65 8.43 8.75
C GLU A 71 -13.15 8.12 8.84
N CYS A 72 -12.47 8.01 7.70
CA CYS A 72 -11.02 7.82 7.64
C CYS A 72 -10.26 8.92 8.39
N ALA A 73 -10.62 10.19 8.20
CA ALA A 73 -9.98 11.30 8.90
C ALA A 73 -10.15 11.17 10.43
N ALA A 74 -11.35 10.83 10.90
CA ALA A 74 -11.60 10.63 12.33
C ALA A 74 -10.73 9.52 12.92
N LEU A 75 -10.58 8.39 12.20
CA LEU A 75 -9.71 7.28 12.61
C LEU A 75 -8.23 7.68 12.65
N LEU A 76 -7.77 8.47 11.68
CA LEU A 76 -6.40 8.97 11.65
C LEU A 76 -6.12 9.89 12.86
N PHE A 77 -7.03 10.83 13.16
CA PHE A 77 -6.87 11.71 14.33
C PHE A 77 -6.87 10.93 15.64
N ALA A 78 -7.82 10.01 15.82
CA ALA A 78 -7.85 9.13 16.99
C ALA A 78 -6.57 8.30 17.14
N GLY A 79 -6.01 7.84 16.01
CA GLY A 79 -4.75 7.09 16.03
C GLY A 79 -3.53 7.92 16.40
N MET A 80 -3.49 9.19 15.98
CA MET A 80 -2.44 10.14 16.38
C MET A 80 -2.55 10.46 17.87
N GLU A 81 -3.77 10.70 18.37
CA GLU A 81 -4.02 10.96 19.79
C GLU A 81 -3.66 9.76 20.68
N ALA A 82 -4.05 8.55 20.27
CA ALA A 82 -3.70 7.31 20.94
C ALA A 82 -2.21 6.93 20.79
N GLY A 83 -1.47 7.63 19.92
CA GLY A 83 -0.03 7.47 19.74
C GLY A 83 0.42 6.26 18.94
N TRP A 84 -0.48 5.42 18.41
CA TRP A 84 -0.09 4.29 17.54
C TRP A 84 0.11 4.73 16.09
N LEU A 85 -0.46 5.87 15.66
CA LEU A 85 -0.19 6.47 14.37
C LEU A 85 0.84 7.60 14.51
N ARG A 86 2.10 7.29 14.19
CA ARG A 86 3.21 8.25 14.19
C ARG A 86 3.86 8.27 12.81
N PRO A 87 3.55 9.26 11.95
CA PRO A 87 4.15 9.34 10.61
C PRO A 87 5.68 9.39 10.69
N VAL A 88 6.34 8.52 9.95
CA VAL A 88 7.80 8.56 9.80
C VAL A 88 8.11 9.54 8.67
N VAL A 89 8.67 10.70 9.04
CA VAL A 89 9.18 11.67 8.07
C VAL A 89 10.56 11.21 7.62
N GLY A 90 10.72 11.03 6.31
CA GLY A 90 11.98 10.71 5.69
C GLY A 90 12.79 11.98 5.39
N ARG A 91 13.24 12.13 4.15
CA ARG A 91 13.93 13.35 3.72
C ARG A 91 12.98 14.54 3.65
N GLN A 92 13.51 15.70 4.01
CA GLN A 92 12.83 16.98 3.87
C GLN A 92 13.60 17.84 2.87
N TYR A 93 12.88 18.52 1.99
CA TYR A 93 13.45 19.44 1.01
C TYR A 93 12.75 20.78 1.13
N PRO A 94 13.45 21.91 1.00
CA PRO A 94 12.77 23.19 0.78
C PRO A 94 11.95 23.11 -0.51
N LEU A 95 10.85 23.86 -0.58
CA LEU A 95 9.97 23.87 -1.76
C LEU A 95 10.74 24.22 -3.05
N SER A 96 11.78 25.05 -2.96
CA SER A 96 12.68 25.38 -4.06
C SER A 96 13.41 24.17 -4.67
N GLU A 97 13.51 23.08 -3.94
CA GLU A 97 14.18 21.83 -4.35
C GLU A 97 13.19 20.72 -4.74
N ALA A 98 11.92 21.04 -5.00
CA ALA A 98 10.90 20.05 -5.38
C ALA A 98 11.33 19.15 -6.56
N ALA A 99 12.09 19.68 -7.53
CA ALA A 99 12.62 18.89 -8.63
C ALA A 99 13.59 17.80 -8.15
N GLN A 100 14.46 18.12 -7.18
CA GLN A 100 15.36 17.14 -6.58
C GLN A 100 14.59 16.11 -5.77
N ALA A 101 13.58 16.53 -5.01
CA ALA A 101 12.71 15.62 -4.25
C ALA A 101 12.00 14.60 -5.18
N HIS A 102 11.57 15.03 -6.36
CA HIS A 102 10.99 14.15 -7.38
C HIS A 102 12.01 13.18 -7.98
N HIS A 103 13.22 13.63 -8.27
CA HIS A 103 14.28 12.74 -8.76
C HIS A 103 14.60 11.66 -7.72
N ASP A 104 14.83 12.08 -6.48
CA ASP A 104 15.23 11.17 -5.40
C ASP A 104 14.16 10.11 -5.09
N ILE A 105 12.86 10.44 -5.14
CA ILE A 105 11.81 9.44 -4.87
C ILE A 105 11.67 8.39 -5.98
N ILE A 106 12.02 8.74 -7.22
CA ILE A 106 11.95 7.84 -8.38
C ILE A 106 13.17 6.91 -8.40
N GLU A 107 14.35 7.47 -8.18
CA GLU A 107 15.63 6.75 -8.26
C GLU A 107 15.98 5.97 -6.98
N SER A 108 15.31 6.26 -5.86
CA SER A 108 15.60 5.57 -4.61
C SER A 108 15.21 4.08 -4.70
N PRO A 109 16.07 3.15 -4.26
CA PRO A 109 15.74 1.72 -4.17
C PRO A 109 14.68 1.41 -3.11
N GLY A 110 14.27 2.39 -2.30
CA GLY A 110 13.20 2.27 -1.32
C GLY A 110 12.94 3.57 -0.54
N ALA A 111 11.76 3.71 0.04
CA ALA A 111 11.43 4.86 0.86
C ALA A 111 11.62 4.57 2.36
N ALA A 112 12.43 5.37 3.05
CA ALA A 112 12.58 5.35 4.50
C ALA A 112 11.72 6.46 5.13
N GLY A 113 10.39 6.29 5.05
CA GLY A 113 9.42 7.31 5.47
C GLY A 113 8.97 8.22 4.32
N LYS A 114 8.12 9.21 4.65
CA LYS A 114 7.53 10.11 3.66
C LYS A 114 8.40 11.34 3.42
N ILE A 115 8.65 11.67 2.15
CA ILE A 115 9.27 12.94 1.77
C ILE A 115 8.31 14.10 2.05
N VAL A 116 8.81 15.16 2.67
CA VAL A 116 8.05 16.38 2.97
C VAL A 116 8.75 17.58 2.33
N LEU A 117 7.96 18.47 1.73
CA LEU A 117 8.45 19.77 1.28
C LEU A 117 8.21 20.80 2.38
N THR A 118 9.25 21.56 2.72
CA THR A 118 9.21 22.64 3.71
C THR A 118 9.12 23.99 3.01
N MET A 119 8.34 24.91 3.60
CA MET A 119 8.16 26.28 3.09
C MET A 119 9.30 27.19 3.54
#